data_AF-A0A174R8T1-F1
#
_entry.id   AF-A0A174R8T1-F1
#
_cell.length_a   1.000
_cell.length_b   1.000
_cell.length_c   1.000
_cell.angle_alpha   90.00
_cell.angle_beta   90.00
_cell.angle_gamma   90.00
#
_symmetry.space_group_name_H-M   'P 1'
#
loop_
_entity.id
_entity.type
_entity.pdbx_description
1 polymer ?
#
loop_
_entity_poly.entity_id
_entity_poly.type
_entity_poly.pdbx_seq_one_letter_code
_entity_poly.pdbx_strand_id
1 'polypeptide(L)'
;MCQISIRIPDAVMYDTHMSEEEAAAFARCMVAVGYYTQNNVSIGYCAQIADMTEEEFIKYLGKRKVSIFQFDNNAEFLEELENA
;
A
#
# COMPACT_ATOMS: atom_id res chain seq x y z
N MET A 1 -16.39 -0.99 9.84
CA MET A 1 -14.92 -1.00 9.76
C MET A 1 -14.39 -2.02 10.74
N CYS A 2 -13.31 -2.73 10.40
CA CYS A 2 -12.61 -3.65 11.30
C CYS A 2 -11.40 -2.93 11.91
N GLN A 3 -11.05 -3.25 13.17
CA GLN A 3 -9.88 -2.69 13.86
C GLN A 3 -8.87 -3.79 14.15
N ILE A 4 -7.63 -3.58 13.73
CA ILE A 4 -6.48 -4.46 14.00
C ILE A 4 -5.51 -3.69 14.91
N SER A 5 -5.01 -4.35 15.95
CA SER A 5 -3.99 -3.81 16.85
C SER A 5 -2.72 -4.65 16.75
N ILE A 6 -1.57 -3.97 16.67
CA ILE A 6 -0.26 -4.59 16.70
C ILE A 6 0.53 -4.01 17.88
N ARG A 7 1.36 -4.84 18.49
CA ARG A 7 2.33 -4.40 19.49
C ARG A 7 3.71 -4.36 18.85
N ILE A 8 4.30 -3.17 18.79
CA ILE A 8 5.66 -2.98 18.29
C ILE A 8 6.58 -2.84 19.51
N PRO A 9 7.72 -3.56 19.55
CA PRO A 9 8.69 -3.39 20.64
C PRO A 9 9.23 -1.96 20.70
N ASP A 10 9.34 -1.39 21.91
CA ASP A 10 9.85 -0.02 22.11
C ASP A 10 11.24 0.20 21.51
N ALA A 11 12.08 -0.84 21.51
CA ALA A 11 13.39 -0.85 20.86
C ALA A 11 13.33 -0.40 19.38
N VAL A 12 12.28 -0.78 18.66
CA VAL A 12 12.10 -0.37 17.26
C VAL A 12 11.86 1.13 17.16
N MET A 13 11.08 1.73 18.09
CA MET A 13 10.86 3.18 18.10
C MET A 13 12.16 3.94 18.40
N TYR A 14 12.99 3.40 19.30
CA TYR A 14 14.30 3.97 19.59
C TYR A 14 15.26 3.88 18.40
N ASP A 15 15.30 2.75 17.70
CA ASP A 15 16.18 2.53 16.55
C ASP A 15 15.77 3.34 15.32
N THR A 16 14.46 3.50 15.08
CA THR A 16 13.94 4.24 13.92
C THR A 16 13.78 5.74 14.19
N HIS A 17 13.82 6.15 15.45
CA HIS A 17 13.49 7.51 15.91
C HIS A 17 12.09 7.99 15.48
N MET A 18 11.17 7.07 15.22
CA MET A 18 9.80 7.41 14.87
C MET A 18 8.99 7.75 16.11
N SER A 19 8.13 8.75 15.98
CA SER A 19 6.98 8.94 16.86
C SER A 19 5.94 7.84 16.66
N GLU A 20 5.03 7.70 17.62
CA GLU A 20 3.91 6.75 17.51
C GLU A 20 3.05 7.01 16.26
N GLU A 21 2.85 8.28 15.92
CA GLU A 21 2.07 8.69 14.75
C GLU A 21 2.77 8.29 13.44
N GLU A 22 4.08 8.52 13.34
CA GLU A 22 4.89 8.10 12.19
C GLU A 22 4.93 6.57 12.05
N ALA A 23 5.08 5.85 13.16
CA ALA A 23 5.06 4.39 13.17
C ALA A 23 3.69 3.84 12.74
N ALA A 24 2.60 4.46 13.21
CA ALA A 24 1.24 4.10 12.82
C ALA A 24 0.99 4.40 11.33
N ALA A 25 1.42 5.56 10.83
CA ALA A 25 1.30 5.92 9.42
C ALA A 25 2.10 4.97 8.52
N PHE A 26 3.32 4.61 8.95
CA PHE A 26 4.14 3.60 8.28
C PHE A 26 3.42 2.25 8.23
N ALA A 27 2.90 1.76 9.36
CA ALA A 27 2.19 0.48 9.43
C ALA A 27 0.95 0.47 8.51
N ARG A 28 0.14 1.54 8.53
CA ARG A 28 -1.03 1.69 7.65
C ARG A 28 -0.64 1.60 6.17
N CYS A 29 0.38 2.36 5.76
CA CYS A 29 0.86 2.33 4.38
C CYS A 29 1.37 0.95 3.97
N MET A 30 2.13 0.27 4.84
CA MET A 30 2.67 -1.05 4.54
C MET A 30 1.57 -2.12 4.44
N VAL A 31 0.56 -2.04 5.31
CA VAL A 31 -0.62 -2.92 5.23
C VAL A 31 -1.41 -2.68 3.94
N ALA A 32 -1.64 -1.42 3.57
CA ALA A 32 -2.30 -1.07 2.31
C ALA A 32 -1.55 -1.62 1.08
N VAL A 33 -0.22 -1.46 1.04
CA VAL A 33 0.62 -2.02 -0.04
C VAL A 33 0.58 -3.55 -0.06
N GLY A 34 0.56 -4.20 1.11
CA GLY A 34 0.43 -5.66 1.21
C GLY A 34 -0.92 -6.16 0.67
N TYR A 35 -2.02 -5.50 1.04
CA TYR A 35 -3.34 -5.83 0.51
C TYR A 35 -3.43 -5.61 -1.00
N TYR A 36 -2.88 -4.51 -1.48
CA TYR A 36 -2.81 -4.22 -2.91
C TYR A 36 -2.04 -5.33 -3.64
N THR A 37 -0.78 -5.58 -3.25
CA THR A 37 0.12 -6.47 -4.01
C THR A 37 -0.11 -7.97 -3.82
N GLN A 38 -0.68 -8.41 -2.70
CA GLN A 38 -0.81 -9.83 -2.38
C GLN A 38 -2.24 -10.35 -2.48
N ASN A 39 -3.23 -9.45 -2.42
CA ASN A 39 -4.65 -9.83 -2.36
C ASN A 39 -5.49 -9.13 -3.43
N ASN A 40 -4.87 -8.40 -4.36
CA ASN A 40 -5.51 -7.64 -5.43
C ASN A 40 -6.65 -6.73 -4.94
N VAL A 41 -6.49 -6.16 -3.74
CA VAL A 41 -7.47 -5.21 -3.18
C VAL A 41 -7.40 -3.90 -3.96
N SER A 42 -8.55 -3.31 -4.25
CA SER A 42 -8.64 -2.09 -5.08
C SER A 42 -7.84 -0.92 -4.50
N ILE A 43 -7.41 -0.02 -5.39
CA ILE A 43 -6.70 1.23 -5.05
C ILE A 43 -7.50 2.05 -4.05
N GLY A 44 -8.82 2.20 -4.27
CA GLY A 44 -9.70 2.98 -3.38
C GLY A 44 -9.71 2.48 -1.93
N TYR A 45 -9.84 1.17 -1.72
CA TYR A 45 -9.81 0.61 -0.36
C TYR A 45 -8.41 0.69 0.26
N CYS A 46 -7.36 0.47 -0.52
CA CYS A 46 -5.98 0.60 -0.02
C CYS A 46 -5.63 2.04 0.35
N ALA A 47 -6.10 3.02 -0.43
CA ALA A 47 -5.94 4.44 -0.12
C ALA A 47 -6.64 4.82 1.20
N GLN A 48 -7.85 4.30 1.44
CA GLN A 48 -8.54 4.47 2.73
C GLN A 48 -7.76 3.86 3.90
N ILE A 49 -7.15 2.69 3.73
CA ILE A 49 -6.30 2.08 4.78
C ILE A 49 -5.06 2.94 5.03
N ALA A 50 -4.43 3.45 3.98
CA ALA A 50 -3.25 4.29 4.04
C ALA A 50 -3.52 5.71 4.56
N ASP A 51 -4.80 6.09 4.72
CA ASP A 51 -5.23 7.43 5.08
C ASP A 51 -4.79 8.47 4.03
N MET A 52 -5.03 8.14 2.75
CA MET A 52 -4.64 8.90 1.58
C MET A 52 -5.80 8.99 0.58
N THR A 53 -5.76 9.98 -0.30
CA THR A 53 -6.55 9.94 -1.55
C THR A 53 -6.02 8.85 -2.50
N GLU A 54 -6.85 8.43 -3.47
CA GLU A 54 -6.41 7.46 -4.49
C GLU A 54 -5.20 7.97 -5.28
N GLU A 55 -5.18 9.26 -5.64
CA GLU A 55 -4.06 9.89 -6.35
C GLU A 55 -2.76 9.84 -5.53
N GLU A 56 -2.84 10.16 -4.25
CA GLU A 56 -1.69 10.09 -3.34
C GLU A 56 -1.19 8.65 -3.18
N PHE A 57 -2.11 7.69 -3.08
CA PHE A 57 -1.74 6.28 -2.98
C PHE A 57 -1.08 5.77 -4.27
N ILE A 58 -1.57 6.15 -5.45
CA ILE A 58 -0.94 5.85 -6.75
C ILE A 58 0.49 6.43 -6.80
N LYS A 59 0.67 7.69 -6.39
CA LYS A 59 1.99 8.32 -6.28
C LYS A 59 2.89 7.58 -5.30
N TYR A 60 2.33 7.09 -4.19
CA TYR A 60 3.04 6.31 -3.18
C TYR A 60 3.54 4.96 -3.72
N LEU A 61 2.69 4.24 -4.46
CA LEU A 61 3.05 2.99 -5.15
C LEU A 61 4.18 3.23 -6.15
N GLY A 62 4.07 4.29 -6.97
CA GLY A 62 5.10 4.67 -7.95
C GLY A 62 6.46 4.94 -7.31
N LYS A 63 6.51 5.68 -6.19
CA LYS A 63 7.77 5.93 -5.44
C LYS A 63 8.42 4.65 -4.93
N ARG A 64 7.62 3.62 -4.64
CA ARG A 64 8.08 2.30 -4.16
C ARG A 64 8.33 1.29 -5.29
N LYS A 65 8.19 1.70 -6.56
CA LYS A 65 8.31 0.84 -7.74
C LYS A 65 7.32 -0.34 -7.70
N VAL A 66 6.16 -0.14 -7.10
CA VAL A 66 5.04 -1.09 -7.18
C VAL A 66 4.23 -0.76 -8.42
N SER A 67 3.99 -1.76 -9.28
CA SER A 67 3.14 -1.59 -10.46
C SER A 67 1.74 -1.16 -10.04
N ILE A 68 1.19 -0.13 -10.67
CA ILE A 68 -0.21 0.30 -10.47
C ILE A 68 -1.18 -0.52 -11.33
N PHE A 69 -0.64 -1.30 -12.24
CA PHE A 69 -1.39 -2.26 -13.04
C PHE A 69 -1.31 -3.61 -12.37
N GLN A 70 -2.49 -4.12 -12.01
CA GLN A 70 -2.66 -5.51 -11.60
C GLN A 70 -3.14 -6.24 -12.85
N PHE A 71 -2.22 -6.92 -13.52
CA PHE A 71 -2.59 -7.83 -14.59
C PHE A 71 -2.85 -9.18 -13.95
N ASP A 72 -4.04 -9.73 -14.13
CA ASP A 72 -4.34 -11.08 -13.63
C ASP A 72 -3.47 -12.11 -14.36
N ASN A 73 -3.01 -11.79 -15.58
CA ASN A 73 -2.02 -12.57 -16.33
C ASN A 73 -1.31 -11.74 -17.42
N ASN A 74 -0.19 -12.27 -17.96
CA ASN A 74 0.56 -11.64 -19.05
C ASN A 74 -0.25 -11.42 -20.34
N ALA A 75 -1.34 -12.15 -20.57
CA ALA A 75 -2.13 -12.00 -21.79
C ALA A 75 -2.99 -10.73 -21.74
N GLU A 76 -3.59 -10.43 -20.58
CA GLU A 76 -4.32 -9.19 -20.33
C GLU A 76 -3.41 -7.96 -20.49
N PHE A 77 -2.16 -8.04 -20.01
CA PHE A 77 -1.17 -6.98 -20.22
C PHE A 77 -0.87 -6.71 -21.70
N LEU A 78 -0.68 -7.77 -22.48
CA LEU A 78 -0.36 -7.65 -23.91
C LEU A 78 -1.56 -7.11 -24.71
N GLU A 79 -2.78 -7.52 -24.33
CA GLU A 79 -4.01 -7.04 -24.96
C GLU A 79 -4.25 -5.55 -24.70
N GLU A 80 -4.00 -5.06 -23.48
CA GLU A 80 -4.08 -3.62 -23.20
C GLU A 80 -3.01 -2.80 -23.94
N LEU A 81 -1.82 -3.37 -24.16
CA LEU A 81 -0.73 -2.71 -24.87
C LEU A 81 -0.97 -2.62 -26.39
N GLU A 82 -1.61 -3.62 -26.98
CA GLU A 82 -1.99 -3.60 -28.40
C GLU A 82 -3.14 -2.64 -28.71
N ASN A 83 -3.98 -2.31 -27.72
CA ASN A 83 -5.15 -1.44 -27.89
C ASN A 83 -4.86 0.05 -27.56
N ALA A 84 -3.62 0.41 -27.22
CA ALA A 84 -3.18 1.78 -26.89
C ALA A 84 -2.45 2.48 -28.06
#